data_AF-A0A7C6ALC3-F1
#
_entry.id   AF-A0A7C6ALC3-F1
#
_cell.length_a   1.000
_cell.length_b   1.000
_cell.length_c   1.000
_cell.angle_alpha   90.00
_cell.angle_beta   90.00
_cell.angle_gamma   90.00
#
_symmetry.space_group_name_H-M   'P 1'
#
loop_
_entity.id
_entity.type
_entity.pdbx_description
1 polymer ?
#
loop_
_entity_poly.entity_id
_entity_poly.type
_entity_poly.pdbx_seq_one_letter_code
_entity_poly.pdbx_strand_id
1 'polypeptide(L)'
;MGAKKSFWLISFFISLVGVGLLTPAISPASSPQLPEECTSAVVAGWATPDGRPLLWKNRDIDNQDNKIVFLTEGPLKALALVNVDSLNSIWMGVNEAGLAIINTASDDLEGPSSSENGSFQKLALLNCRSVEEFELLLRQTNTPGRLTKANYGVIDSEGRAAYFEAGNHTFTRFNPDSTGFLVRTNFAFTGNGMGSGYFRYNRAFELISQAVLSGLITPQFILRQAARDLVNDVVNPYPLPYAGGQDGLPAGFIRTANSINRYRTRSAVVFQGVRPGEDPRLTTMWVLLGEPVCAVALPVWLLAGRVPQELDGAGTASFCDTAIVKKALCYPLPTNQEYLNTRVLDDGQGHGIFSYTLPLEDWVFDRTWTRLESWRQSLPSAEEVSQFQKELSSLAYACFLAGSIPNDNLSAPQNLSCQVIENRSLLLNEFGHYLQWEPPLSGASISGYRIYDVTRGERQLMAEVSAKNTSYFRRGINFNRSYFYAVLAVDDKKKEGNPAWVKVSSSVQLSQPWNLFLVTTN
;
A
#
# COMPACT_ATOMS: atom_id res chain seq x y z
N MET A 1 -50.59 -36.33 -70.02
CA MET A 1 -49.95 -37.56 -70.53
C MET A 1 -48.58 -37.17 -71.03
N GLY A 2 -47.55 -37.78 -70.44
CA GLY A 2 -46.20 -37.23 -70.45
C GLY A 2 -45.37 -37.53 -71.69
N ALA A 3 -44.18 -36.93 -71.75
CA ALA A 3 -42.95 -37.64 -72.10
C ALA A 3 -41.72 -36.80 -71.74
N LYS A 4 -41.03 -37.28 -70.70
CA LYS A 4 -39.57 -37.41 -70.50
C LYS A 4 -38.64 -36.29 -71.00
N LYS A 5 -38.02 -35.62 -70.03
CA LYS A 5 -36.82 -34.76 -70.16
C LYS A 5 -35.55 -35.61 -70.12
N SER A 6 -34.62 -35.31 -71.02
CA SER A 6 -33.26 -35.85 -71.08
C SER A 6 -32.28 -34.84 -70.47
N PHE A 7 -31.37 -35.32 -69.63
CA PHE A 7 -30.28 -34.56 -69.02
C PHE A 7 -29.15 -34.29 -70.03
N TRP A 8 -28.60 -33.08 -69.99
CA TRP A 8 -27.32 -32.72 -70.59
C TRP A 8 -26.34 -32.37 -69.47
N LEU A 9 -25.15 -32.97 -69.50
CA LEU A 9 -24.01 -32.60 -68.66
C LEU A 9 -23.36 -31.33 -69.24
N ILE A 10 -23.09 -30.35 -68.38
CA ILE A 10 -22.12 -29.28 -68.62
C ILE A 10 -21.20 -29.23 -67.41
N SER A 11 -19.89 -29.38 -67.67
CA SER A 11 -18.81 -29.21 -66.71
C SER A 11 -18.63 -27.74 -66.33
N PHE A 12 -18.38 -27.47 -65.04
CA PHE A 12 -17.79 -26.22 -64.59
C PHE A 12 -16.72 -26.49 -63.53
N PHE A 13 -15.55 -25.89 -63.74
CA PHE A 13 -14.46 -25.76 -62.77
C PHE A 13 -14.91 -24.91 -61.58
N ILE A 14 -14.65 -25.38 -60.35
CA ILE A 14 -14.69 -24.54 -59.14
C ILE A 14 -13.43 -24.80 -58.29
N SER A 15 -12.81 -23.67 -57.96
CA SER A 15 -11.61 -23.45 -57.14
C SER A 15 -11.66 -24.12 -55.77
N LEU A 16 -10.55 -24.74 -55.35
CA LEU A 16 -10.35 -25.23 -53.99
C LEU A 16 -10.24 -24.05 -53.01
N VAL A 17 -11.29 -23.83 -52.21
CA VAL A 17 -11.21 -23.04 -50.97
C VAL A 17 -10.80 -23.99 -49.85
N GLY A 18 -9.62 -23.77 -49.28
CA GLY A 18 -9.15 -24.49 -48.09
C GLY A 18 -10.05 -24.18 -46.90
N VAL A 19 -10.68 -25.23 -46.35
CA VAL A 19 -11.41 -25.16 -45.08
C VAL A 19 -10.39 -25.06 -43.95
N GLY A 20 -10.07 -23.85 -43.54
CA GLY A 20 -9.41 -23.58 -42.27
C GLY A 20 -10.42 -23.79 -41.14
N LEU A 21 -10.22 -24.83 -40.33
CA LEU A 21 -10.94 -25.02 -39.08
C LEU A 21 -10.56 -23.86 -38.14
N LEU A 22 -11.42 -22.85 -38.06
CA LEU A 22 -11.37 -21.82 -37.02
C LEU A 22 -11.70 -22.48 -35.68
N THR A 23 -10.66 -22.77 -34.90
CA THR A 23 -10.80 -23.03 -33.48
C THR A 23 -11.17 -21.69 -32.81
N PRO A 24 -12.25 -21.60 -32.04
CA PRO A 24 -12.53 -20.39 -31.29
C PRO A 24 -11.41 -20.21 -30.28
N ALA A 25 -10.74 -19.06 -30.33
CA ALA A 25 -9.81 -18.65 -29.29
C ALA A 25 -10.60 -18.57 -27.98
N ILE A 26 -10.43 -19.59 -27.13
CA ILE A 26 -10.89 -19.56 -25.75
C ILE A 26 -10.06 -18.45 -25.10
N SER A 27 -10.69 -17.29 -24.92
CA SER A 27 -10.15 -16.26 -24.02
C SER A 27 -9.97 -16.94 -22.66
N PRO A 28 -8.80 -16.84 -22.00
CA PRO A 28 -8.68 -17.35 -20.65
C PRO A 28 -9.77 -16.67 -19.82
N ALA A 29 -10.69 -17.48 -19.27
CA ALA A 29 -11.69 -17.00 -18.35
C ALA A 29 -10.95 -16.21 -17.26
N SER A 30 -11.25 -14.92 -17.14
CA SER A 30 -10.78 -14.11 -16.03
C SER A 30 -11.15 -14.87 -14.76
N SER A 31 -10.17 -15.28 -13.96
CA SER A 31 -10.42 -15.84 -12.65
C SER A 31 -11.39 -14.90 -11.92
N PRO A 32 -12.49 -15.38 -11.32
CA PRO A 32 -13.38 -14.52 -10.56
C PRO A 32 -12.55 -13.82 -9.49
N GLN A 33 -12.45 -12.49 -9.57
CA GLN A 33 -11.84 -11.71 -8.51
C GLN A 33 -12.68 -11.96 -7.25
N LEU A 34 -12.03 -12.45 -6.20
CA LEU A 34 -12.70 -12.60 -4.91
C LEU A 34 -13.12 -11.21 -4.38
N PRO A 35 -14.28 -11.08 -3.71
CA PRO A 35 -14.80 -9.80 -3.26
C PRO A 35 -13.79 -8.99 -2.42
N GLU A 36 -13.89 -7.65 -2.48
CA GLU A 36 -13.13 -6.72 -1.62
C GLU A 36 -13.59 -6.89 -0.17
N GLU A 37 -12.64 -7.10 0.75
CA GLU A 37 -12.98 -7.40 2.14
C GLU A 37 -12.34 -6.43 3.15
N CYS A 38 -12.84 -5.20 3.27
CA CYS A 38 -12.17 -4.16 4.05
C CYS A 38 -12.54 -4.09 5.53
N THR A 39 -11.66 -3.47 6.33
CA THR A 39 -11.91 -3.07 7.73
C THR A 39 -11.74 -1.56 7.84
N SER A 40 -12.64 -0.88 8.55
CA SER A 40 -12.60 0.57 8.64
C SER A 40 -13.20 1.11 9.92
N ALA A 41 -12.83 2.35 10.27
CA ALA A 41 -13.46 3.10 11.34
C ALA A 41 -13.50 4.60 11.04
N VAL A 42 -14.46 5.28 11.65
CA VAL A 42 -14.48 6.75 11.78
C VAL A 42 -14.48 7.10 13.26
N VAL A 43 -13.70 8.11 13.65
CA VAL A 43 -13.61 8.63 15.02
C VAL A 43 -13.90 10.13 14.98
N ALA A 44 -14.83 10.57 15.81
CA ALA A 44 -15.19 11.97 15.96
C ALA A 44 -14.03 12.77 16.55
N GLY A 45 -13.87 14.03 16.15
CA GLY A 45 -12.78 14.86 16.65
C GLY A 45 -12.78 15.05 18.17
N TRP A 46 -13.96 15.16 18.79
CA TRP A 46 -14.06 15.30 20.26
C TRP A 46 -13.57 14.05 21.02
N ALA A 47 -13.53 12.88 20.36
CA ALA A 47 -13.06 11.63 20.94
C ALA A 47 -11.55 11.43 20.76
N THR A 48 -10.88 12.28 19.99
CA THR A 48 -9.43 12.22 19.77
C THR A 48 -8.69 13.20 20.66
N PRO A 49 -7.44 12.90 21.06
CA PRO A 49 -6.67 13.78 21.96
C PRO A 49 -6.43 15.18 21.39
N ASP A 50 -6.40 15.31 20.06
CA ASP A 50 -6.10 16.57 19.38
C ASP A 50 -7.33 17.26 18.79
N GLY A 51 -8.54 16.75 19.02
CA GLY A 51 -9.78 17.36 18.54
C GLY A 51 -10.06 17.16 17.05
N ARG A 52 -9.24 16.38 16.32
CA ARG A 52 -9.37 16.19 14.87
C ARG A 52 -9.98 14.83 14.54
N PRO A 53 -10.97 14.76 13.63
CA PRO A 53 -11.59 13.49 13.29
C PRO A 53 -10.60 12.56 12.58
N LEU A 54 -10.76 11.26 12.77
CA LEU A 54 -9.96 10.23 12.11
C LEU A 54 -10.84 9.36 11.21
N LEU A 55 -10.33 9.00 10.05
CA LEU A 55 -10.95 8.04 9.14
C LEU A 55 -9.92 7.00 8.73
N TRP A 56 -10.21 5.73 8.93
CA TRP A 56 -9.27 4.63 8.70
C TRP A 56 -9.87 3.55 7.81
N LYS A 57 -9.06 3.03 6.89
CA LYS A 57 -9.36 1.83 6.10
C LYS A 57 -8.12 0.93 5.96
N ASN A 58 -8.27 -0.36 6.27
CA ASN A 58 -7.45 -1.45 5.72
C ASN A 58 -8.11 -1.97 4.44
N ARG A 59 -7.36 -2.00 3.34
CA ARG A 59 -7.83 -2.49 2.04
C ARG A 59 -7.37 -3.91 1.78
N ASP A 60 -8.32 -4.83 1.69
CA ASP A 60 -8.03 -6.23 1.39
C ASP A 60 -8.52 -6.60 -0.01
N ILE A 61 -7.58 -6.94 -0.89
CA ILE A 61 -7.81 -7.27 -2.29
C ILE A 61 -6.66 -8.15 -2.83
N ASP A 62 -6.88 -8.80 -3.96
CA ASP A 62 -5.83 -9.59 -4.62
C ASP A 62 -4.81 -8.72 -5.36
N ASN A 63 -5.23 -7.58 -5.93
CA ASN A 63 -4.35 -6.67 -6.65
C ASN A 63 -3.34 -6.02 -5.68
N GLN A 64 -2.06 -6.39 -5.84
CA GLN A 64 -1.00 -5.97 -4.92
C GLN A 64 -0.48 -4.55 -5.19
N ASP A 65 -0.68 -4.03 -6.41
CA ASP A 65 -0.03 -2.81 -6.88
C ASP A 65 -0.92 -1.61 -6.63
N ASN A 66 -0.64 -0.87 -5.56
CA ASN A 66 -1.35 0.34 -5.17
C ASN A 66 -0.40 1.55 -5.19
N LYS A 67 -0.92 2.72 -5.53
CA LYS A 67 -0.17 3.98 -5.50
C LYS A 67 -1.04 5.15 -5.06
N ILE A 68 -0.40 6.23 -4.67
CA ILE A 68 -1.07 7.50 -4.38
C ILE A 68 -0.97 8.40 -5.61
N VAL A 69 -2.05 9.08 -5.97
CA VAL A 69 -2.11 10.00 -7.11
C VAL A 69 -2.67 11.35 -6.70
N PHE A 70 -2.25 12.39 -7.42
CA PHE A 70 -2.80 13.74 -7.33
C PHE A 70 -3.79 13.97 -8.49
N LEU A 71 -5.07 14.08 -8.17
CA LEU A 71 -6.16 14.24 -9.13
C LEU A 71 -6.46 15.72 -9.34
N THR A 72 -6.65 16.11 -10.60
CA THR A 72 -6.91 17.50 -11.03
C THR A 72 -8.01 17.62 -12.08
N GLU A 73 -8.64 16.51 -12.45
CA GLU A 73 -9.63 16.41 -13.52
C GLU A 73 -11.05 16.87 -13.11
N GLY A 74 -11.29 17.12 -11.83
CA GLY A 74 -12.59 17.54 -11.29
C GLY A 74 -12.61 18.98 -10.78
N PRO A 75 -13.77 19.48 -10.32
CA PRO A 75 -13.88 20.80 -9.72
C PRO A 75 -13.13 20.92 -8.38
N LEU A 76 -12.80 19.78 -7.74
CA LEU A 76 -11.94 19.70 -6.57
C LEU A 76 -10.69 18.86 -6.90
N LYS A 77 -9.53 19.35 -6.47
CA LYS A 77 -8.29 18.56 -6.44
C LYS A 77 -8.32 17.55 -5.31
N ALA A 78 -7.69 16.39 -5.51
CA ALA A 78 -7.68 15.33 -4.50
C ALA A 78 -6.39 14.50 -4.47
N LEU A 79 -6.10 13.94 -3.30
CA LEU A 79 -5.20 12.81 -3.12
C LEU A 79 -6.02 11.54 -3.03
N ALA A 80 -5.61 10.49 -3.74
CA ALA A 80 -6.32 9.23 -3.74
C ALA A 80 -5.39 8.03 -3.82
N LEU A 81 -5.79 6.94 -3.18
CA LEU A 81 -5.20 5.62 -3.40
C LEU A 81 -5.93 4.93 -4.55
N VAL A 82 -5.15 4.49 -5.54
CA VAL A 82 -5.62 3.80 -6.75
C VAL A 82 -4.88 2.48 -6.94
N ASN A 83 -5.44 1.60 -7.77
CA ASN A 83 -4.65 0.52 -8.34
C ASN A 83 -3.77 1.10 -9.47
N VAL A 84 -2.61 0.51 -9.72
CA VAL A 84 -1.69 0.98 -10.78
C VAL A 84 -2.31 0.94 -12.19
N ASP A 85 -3.24 0.01 -12.42
CA ASP A 85 -3.86 -0.26 -13.72
C ASP A 85 -5.00 0.68 -14.10
N SER A 86 -5.53 1.48 -13.17
CA SER A 86 -6.70 2.31 -13.43
C SER A 86 -6.76 3.55 -12.55
N LEU A 87 -6.91 4.71 -13.21
CA LEU A 87 -7.25 5.98 -12.55
C LEU A 87 -8.76 6.23 -12.52
N ASN A 88 -9.59 5.38 -13.14
CA ASN A 88 -11.04 5.58 -13.20
C ASN A 88 -11.73 5.30 -11.85
N SER A 89 -11.04 4.59 -10.96
CA SER A 89 -11.54 4.17 -9.66
C SER A 89 -10.56 4.59 -8.56
N ILE A 90 -11.10 5.10 -7.45
CA ILE A 90 -10.32 5.37 -6.23
C ILE A 90 -10.86 4.53 -5.08
N TRP A 91 -10.01 4.15 -4.13
CA TRP A 91 -10.38 3.21 -3.05
C TRP A 91 -10.41 3.86 -1.66
N MET A 92 -9.88 5.08 -1.58
CA MET A 92 -9.91 6.03 -0.47
C MET A 92 -9.21 7.32 -0.91
N GLY A 93 -9.58 8.46 -0.34
CA GLY A 93 -8.91 9.73 -0.66
C GLY A 93 -9.41 10.93 0.13
N VAL A 94 -8.77 12.08 -0.10
CA VAL A 94 -9.11 13.39 0.51
C VAL A 94 -8.98 14.51 -0.52
N ASN A 95 -9.89 15.50 -0.49
CA ASN A 95 -9.89 16.63 -1.42
C ASN A 95 -9.55 17.99 -0.77
N GLU A 96 -9.48 19.04 -1.58
CA GLU A 96 -9.07 20.38 -1.12
C GLU A 96 -10.04 21.08 -0.19
N ALA A 97 -11.27 20.60 -0.09
CA ALA A 97 -12.23 21.06 0.90
C ALA A 97 -12.08 20.33 2.25
N GLY A 98 -11.23 19.31 2.33
CA GLY A 98 -11.00 18.51 3.54
C GLY A 98 -11.95 17.34 3.69
N LEU A 99 -12.80 17.06 2.69
CA LEU A 99 -13.60 15.84 2.65
C LEU A 99 -12.68 14.64 2.42
N ALA A 100 -12.64 13.71 3.37
CA ALA A 100 -12.03 12.40 3.16
C ALA A 100 -13.11 11.31 3.12
N ILE A 101 -12.95 10.36 2.21
CA ILE A 101 -13.90 9.27 1.97
C ILE A 101 -13.19 7.92 1.84
N ILE A 102 -13.83 6.90 2.40
CA ILE A 102 -13.49 5.48 2.26
C ILE A 102 -14.76 4.68 2.01
N ASN A 103 -14.62 3.43 1.57
CA ASN A 103 -15.71 2.46 1.56
C ASN A 103 -15.30 1.08 2.11
N THR A 104 -16.28 0.30 2.53
CA THR A 104 -16.21 -1.16 2.57
C THR A 104 -17.37 -1.75 1.78
N ALA A 105 -17.13 -2.77 0.96
CA ALA A 105 -18.20 -3.42 0.19
C ALA A 105 -19.11 -4.23 1.13
N SER A 106 -20.42 -4.22 0.87
CA SER A 106 -21.41 -4.92 1.71
C SER A 106 -22.44 -5.65 0.85
N ASP A 107 -22.38 -6.98 0.81
CA ASP A 107 -23.25 -7.78 -0.07
C ASP A 107 -24.69 -7.92 0.46
N ASP A 108 -24.91 -7.63 1.74
CA ASP A 108 -26.17 -7.73 2.47
C ASP A 108 -27.08 -6.49 2.36
N LEU A 109 -26.63 -5.44 1.67
CA LEU A 109 -27.46 -4.28 1.30
C LEU A 109 -28.34 -4.57 0.08
N GLU A 110 -29.39 -3.77 -0.11
CA GLU A 110 -30.38 -3.96 -1.18
C GLU A 110 -29.78 -3.81 -2.60
N GLY A 111 -30.38 -4.49 -3.59
CA GLY A 111 -30.09 -4.32 -5.03
C GLY A 111 -28.97 -5.23 -5.58
N PRO A 112 -28.49 -5.04 -6.82
CA PRO A 112 -27.28 -5.68 -7.36
C PRO A 112 -26.02 -4.84 -7.10
N SER A 113 -24.86 -5.48 -6.97
CA SER A 113 -23.55 -4.81 -6.83
C SER A 113 -22.69 -5.03 -8.08
N SER A 114 -21.94 -4.00 -8.50
CA SER A 114 -20.95 -4.06 -9.58
C SER A 114 -19.57 -3.58 -9.08
N SER A 115 -18.58 -3.52 -9.99
CA SER A 115 -17.23 -3.00 -9.70
C SER A 115 -17.14 -1.47 -9.62
N GLU A 116 -18.28 -0.76 -9.54
CA GLU A 116 -18.37 0.70 -9.59
C GLU A 116 -18.15 1.41 -8.24
N ASN A 117 -17.89 0.67 -7.16
CA ASN A 117 -17.58 1.28 -5.85
C ASN A 117 -16.46 2.32 -5.94
N GLY A 118 -15.45 2.06 -6.77
CA GLY A 118 -14.33 2.98 -6.92
C GLY A 118 -14.63 4.20 -7.79
N SER A 119 -15.45 4.07 -8.84
CA SER A 119 -15.84 5.21 -9.68
C SER A 119 -16.84 6.13 -8.97
N PHE A 120 -17.76 5.55 -8.19
CA PHE A 120 -18.68 6.34 -7.35
C PHE A 120 -17.95 7.11 -6.25
N GLN A 121 -16.96 6.50 -5.58
CA GLN A 121 -16.11 7.22 -4.64
C GLN A 121 -15.32 8.35 -5.31
N LYS A 122 -14.82 8.12 -6.54
CA LYS A 122 -14.12 9.16 -7.29
C LYS A 122 -15.05 10.32 -7.63
N LEU A 123 -16.29 10.04 -8.03
CA LEU A 123 -17.31 11.05 -8.26
C LEU A 123 -17.53 11.90 -6.99
N ALA A 124 -17.73 11.26 -5.83
CA ALA A 124 -17.90 11.96 -4.56
C ALA A 124 -16.68 12.80 -4.19
N LEU A 125 -15.48 12.21 -4.24
CA LEU A 125 -14.23 12.85 -3.86
C LEU A 125 -13.94 14.10 -4.70
N LEU A 126 -14.28 14.09 -5.99
CA LEU A 126 -14.03 15.21 -6.89
C LEU A 126 -15.12 16.29 -6.87
N ASN A 127 -16.30 16.04 -6.27
CA ASN A 127 -17.45 16.95 -6.38
C ASN A 127 -18.07 17.39 -5.04
N CYS A 128 -17.86 16.65 -3.95
CA CYS A 128 -18.42 16.96 -2.64
C CYS A 128 -17.39 17.63 -1.74
N ARG A 129 -17.77 18.69 -1.03
CA ARG A 129 -16.92 19.43 -0.08
C ARG A 129 -17.13 19.01 1.37
N SER A 130 -18.27 18.40 1.69
CA SER A 130 -18.69 18.09 3.06
C SER A 130 -19.47 16.78 3.16
N VAL A 131 -19.64 16.27 4.38
CA VAL A 131 -20.51 15.13 4.69
C VAL A 131 -21.95 15.40 4.23
N GLU A 132 -22.48 16.63 4.33
CA GLU A 132 -23.84 16.94 3.84
C GLU A 132 -23.92 16.92 2.31
N GLU A 133 -22.89 17.41 1.61
CA GLU A 133 -22.85 17.34 0.15
C GLU A 133 -22.77 15.90 -0.34
N PHE A 134 -22.03 15.03 0.36
CA PHE A 134 -22.03 13.60 0.06
C PHE A 134 -23.39 12.95 0.32
N GLU A 135 -24.05 13.29 1.42
CA GLU A 135 -25.40 12.81 1.71
C GLU A 135 -26.41 13.28 0.63
N LEU A 136 -26.25 14.51 0.13
CA LEU A 136 -27.04 15.03 -0.98
C LEU A 136 -26.78 14.24 -2.28
N LEU A 137 -25.53 13.89 -2.58
CA LEU A 137 -25.19 13.03 -3.72
C LEU A 137 -25.85 11.65 -3.60
N LEU A 138 -25.87 11.05 -2.40
CA LEU A 138 -26.60 9.81 -2.15
C LEU A 138 -28.12 9.98 -2.39
N ARG A 139 -28.73 11.06 -1.90
CA ARG A 139 -30.15 11.35 -2.17
C ARG A 139 -30.44 11.51 -3.66
N GLN A 140 -29.61 12.24 -4.39
CA GLN A 140 -29.78 12.46 -5.83
C GLN A 140 -29.66 11.17 -6.64
N THR A 141 -28.84 10.22 -6.17
CA THR A 141 -28.64 8.93 -6.84
C THR A 141 -29.64 7.84 -6.45
N ASN A 142 -30.53 8.10 -5.49
CA ASN A 142 -31.61 7.17 -5.13
C ASN A 142 -32.57 6.90 -6.30
N THR A 143 -32.95 7.94 -7.05
CA THR A 143 -33.87 7.81 -8.19
C THR A 143 -33.27 7.06 -9.38
N PRO A 144 -32.10 7.46 -9.94
CA PRO A 144 -31.49 6.72 -11.04
C PRO A 144 -30.98 5.34 -10.62
N GLY A 145 -30.70 5.15 -9.32
CA GLY A 145 -30.11 3.94 -8.78
C GLY A 145 -28.59 3.97 -8.87
N ARG A 146 -27.92 3.60 -7.78
CA ARG A 146 -26.49 3.25 -7.77
C ARG A 146 -26.33 1.82 -8.26
N LEU A 147 -25.13 1.48 -8.73
CA LEU A 147 -24.72 0.10 -9.02
C LEU A 147 -23.78 -0.44 -7.93
N THR A 148 -23.82 0.18 -6.76
CA THR A 148 -22.90 -0.05 -5.65
C THR A 148 -23.65 -0.40 -4.38
N LYS A 149 -23.01 -1.23 -3.56
CA LYS A 149 -23.43 -1.53 -2.20
C LYS A 149 -22.24 -1.40 -1.27
N ALA A 150 -22.28 -0.41 -0.41
CA ALA A 150 -21.15 -0.16 0.47
C ALA A 150 -21.53 0.62 1.72
N ASN A 151 -20.68 0.44 2.72
CA ASN A 151 -20.58 1.35 3.84
C ASN A 151 -19.56 2.43 3.48
N TYR A 152 -19.98 3.69 3.35
CA TYR A 152 -19.10 4.82 3.07
C TYR A 152 -18.77 5.56 4.36
N GLY A 153 -17.50 5.60 4.73
CA GLY A 153 -17.02 6.41 5.85
C GLY A 153 -16.56 7.77 5.35
N VAL A 154 -16.97 8.84 6.01
CA VAL A 154 -16.69 10.22 5.58
C VAL A 154 -16.35 11.10 6.76
N ILE A 155 -15.31 11.92 6.62
CA ILE A 155 -15.02 13.05 7.52
C ILE A 155 -14.85 14.33 6.70
N ASP A 156 -14.99 15.48 7.33
CA ASP A 156 -14.68 16.77 6.68
C ASP A 156 -14.05 17.81 7.62
N SER A 157 -13.80 19.00 7.06
CA SER A 157 -13.14 20.13 7.70
C SER A 157 -13.97 20.85 8.76
N GLU A 158 -15.27 20.60 8.82
CA GLU A 158 -16.15 21.08 9.89
C GLU A 158 -16.14 20.13 11.10
N GLY A 159 -15.21 19.17 11.13
CA GLY A 159 -15.07 18.18 12.21
C GLY A 159 -16.16 17.10 12.21
N ARG A 160 -16.99 17.04 11.16
CA ARG A 160 -18.07 16.06 11.05
C ARG A 160 -17.52 14.72 10.59
N ALA A 161 -18.15 13.67 11.08
CA ALA A 161 -17.78 12.28 10.85
C ALA A 161 -19.06 11.46 10.72
N ALA A 162 -19.16 10.59 9.71
CA ALA A 162 -20.33 9.75 9.52
C ALA A 162 -20.00 8.46 8.74
N TYR A 163 -20.87 7.46 8.89
CA TYR A 163 -21.02 6.38 7.94
C TYR A 163 -22.35 6.47 7.21
N PHE A 164 -22.36 6.03 5.95
CA PHE A 164 -23.56 5.82 5.16
C PHE A 164 -23.59 4.38 4.68
N GLU A 165 -24.59 3.62 5.11
CA GLU A 165 -24.87 2.29 4.57
C GLU A 165 -25.80 2.47 3.38
N ALA A 166 -25.27 2.34 2.16
CA ALA A 166 -25.96 2.70 0.94
C ALA A 166 -26.08 1.49 0.01
N GLY A 167 -27.31 1.07 -0.26
CA GLY A 167 -27.64 0.16 -1.36
C GLY A 167 -28.00 0.94 -2.61
N ASN A 168 -28.65 0.28 -3.58
CA ASN A 168 -28.90 0.89 -4.89
C ASN A 168 -29.82 2.12 -4.85
N HIS A 169 -30.87 2.14 -4.01
CA HIS A 169 -31.91 3.17 -4.05
C HIS A 169 -32.16 3.87 -2.72
N THR A 170 -31.60 3.37 -1.63
CA THR A 170 -31.73 3.93 -0.29
C THR A 170 -30.37 3.97 0.40
N PHE A 171 -30.30 4.75 1.48
CA PHE A 171 -29.16 4.76 2.38
C PHE A 171 -29.61 5.12 3.79
N THR A 172 -28.81 4.73 4.79
CA THR A 172 -28.96 5.14 6.19
C THR A 172 -27.68 5.78 6.68
N ARG A 173 -27.79 6.95 7.32
CA ARG A 173 -26.68 7.68 7.94
C ARG A 173 -26.51 7.28 9.40
N PHE A 174 -25.26 7.09 9.81
CA PHE A 174 -24.84 6.85 11.19
C PHE A 174 -23.79 7.88 11.58
N ASN A 175 -23.97 8.53 12.72
CA ASN A 175 -22.98 9.44 13.29
C ASN A 175 -22.32 8.78 14.53
N PRO A 176 -21.03 9.07 14.80
CA PRO A 176 -20.31 8.58 15.98
C PRO A 176 -20.73 9.34 17.26
N ASP A 177 -22.03 9.46 17.51
CA ASP A 177 -22.61 10.41 18.49
C ASP A 177 -22.15 10.15 19.92
N SER A 178 -22.62 9.09 20.59
CA SER A 178 -22.33 8.86 22.02
C SER A 178 -21.04 8.09 22.28
N THR A 179 -20.60 7.25 21.34
CA THR A 179 -19.40 6.42 21.46
C THR A 179 -18.13 7.14 21.02
N GLY A 180 -18.27 8.19 20.19
CA GLY A 180 -17.13 8.89 19.59
C GLY A 180 -16.48 8.16 18.42
N PHE A 181 -16.93 6.96 18.08
CA PHE A 181 -16.44 6.22 16.92
C PHE A 181 -17.50 5.25 16.37
N LEU A 182 -17.32 4.85 15.11
CA LEU A 182 -18.03 3.76 14.46
C LEU A 182 -17.03 2.87 13.71
N VAL A 183 -17.32 1.58 13.61
CA VAL A 183 -16.53 0.58 12.88
C VAL A 183 -17.38 -0.06 11.79
N ARG A 184 -16.78 -0.37 10.63
CA ARG A 184 -17.42 -1.14 9.55
C ARG A 184 -16.46 -2.14 8.91
N THR A 185 -16.97 -3.32 8.61
CA THR A 185 -16.33 -4.31 7.74
C THR A 185 -17.23 -4.61 6.54
N ASN A 186 -17.42 -5.86 6.13
CA ASN A 186 -18.13 -6.21 4.89
C ASN A 186 -19.58 -6.65 5.12
N PHE A 187 -20.20 -6.07 6.13
CA PHE A 187 -21.62 -6.20 6.40
C PHE A 187 -22.18 -4.82 6.77
N ALA A 188 -23.49 -4.69 6.67
CA ALA A 188 -24.23 -3.48 7.02
C ALA A 188 -25.14 -3.78 8.21
N PHE A 189 -25.29 -2.81 9.11
CA PHE A 189 -26.24 -2.92 10.23
C PHE A 189 -27.69 -2.84 9.75
N THR A 190 -27.94 -2.19 8.62
CA THR A 190 -29.23 -2.21 7.93
C THR A 190 -29.35 -3.33 6.90
N GLY A 191 -28.35 -4.21 6.79
CA GLY A 191 -28.33 -5.31 5.85
C GLY A 191 -29.20 -6.49 6.28
N ASN A 192 -29.35 -7.46 5.39
CA ASN A 192 -30.07 -8.72 5.66
C ASN A 192 -29.25 -9.78 6.42
N GLY A 193 -28.03 -9.44 6.85
CA GLY A 193 -27.15 -10.32 7.64
C GLY A 193 -26.26 -11.27 6.81
N MET A 194 -26.34 -11.26 5.48
CA MET A 194 -25.48 -12.08 4.61
C MET A 194 -24.06 -11.53 4.39
N GLY A 195 -23.68 -10.46 5.10
CA GLY A 195 -22.35 -9.85 4.98
C GLY A 195 -21.25 -10.68 5.64
N SER A 196 -20.00 -10.24 5.51
CA SER A 196 -18.82 -10.95 6.02
C SER A 196 -17.92 -10.06 6.89
N GLY A 197 -16.88 -10.64 7.49
CA GLY A 197 -15.91 -9.89 8.29
C GLY A 197 -16.34 -9.56 9.72
N TYR A 198 -17.23 -10.37 10.31
CA TYR A 198 -17.70 -10.18 11.70
C TYR A 198 -16.56 -10.29 12.74
N PHE A 199 -15.60 -11.21 12.56
CA PHE A 199 -14.45 -11.31 13.48
C PHE A 199 -13.59 -10.03 13.44
N ARG A 200 -13.25 -9.56 12.23
CA ARG A 200 -12.52 -8.30 12.02
C ARG A 200 -13.26 -7.12 12.63
N TYR A 201 -14.60 -7.08 12.52
CA TYR A 201 -15.40 -6.04 13.15
C TYR A 201 -15.28 -6.06 14.67
N ASN A 202 -15.45 -7.22 15.31
CA ASN A 202 -15.35 -7.34 16.75
C ASN A 202 -13.96 -6.94 17.25
N ARG A 203 -12.91 -7.39 16.55
CA ARG A 203 -11.53 -7.04 16.89
C ARG A 203 -11.23 -5.55 16.72
N ALA A 204 -11.67 -4.95 15.62
CA ALA A 204 -11.50 -3.52 15.37
C ALA A 204 -12.30 -2.69 16.38
N PHE A 205 -13.53 -3.10 16.70
CA PHE A 205 -14.35 -2.45 17.73
C PHE A 205 -13.66 -2.48 19.09
N GLU A 206 -13.13 -3.64 19.50
CA GLU A 206 -12.37 -3.77 20.76
C GLU A 206 -11.19 -2.80 20.82
N LEU A 207 -10.32 -2.82 19.80
CA LEU A 207 -9.11 -1.99 19.74
C LEU A 207 -9.43 -0.49 19.73
N ILE A 208 -10.37 -0.06 18.89
CA ILE A 208 -10.74 1.36 18.79
C ILE A 208 -11.46 1.81 20.05
N SER A 209 -12.36 1.00 20.60
CA SER A 209 -13.06 1.30 21.86
C SER A 209 -12.08 1.52 23.01
N GLN A 210 -11.13 0.59 23.20
CA GLN A 210 -10.12 0.69 24.24
C GLN A 210 -9.26 1.95 24.07
N ALA A 211 -8.85 2.27 22.84
CA ALA A 211 -8.04 3.45 22.55
C ALA A 211 -8.79 4.77 22.79
N VAL A 212 -10.07 4.84 22.41
CA VAL A 212 -10.93 6.01 22.66
C VAL A 212 -11.12 6.19 24.18
N LEU A 213 -11.50 5.12 24.89
CA LEU A 213 -11.71 5.16 26.34
C LEU A 213 -10.45 5.53 27.12
N SER A 214 -9.28 5.17 26.61
CA SER A 214 -7.99 5.46 27.23
C SER A 214 -7.37 6.80 26.79
N GLY A 215 -8.01 7.54 25.87
CA GLY A 215 -7.45 8.78 25.31
C GLY A 215 -6.18 8.56 24.48
N LEU A 216 -6.00 7.37 23.89
CA LEU A 216 -4.82 6.97 23.11
C LEU A 216 -5.08 6.90 21.61
N ILE A 217 -6.31 7.19 21.15
CA ILE A 217 -6.69 7.08 19.75
C ILE A 217 -6.02 8.18 18.89
N THR A 218 -4.98 7.80 18.17
CA THR A 218 -4.19 8.67 17.27
C THR A 218 -3.96 7.97 15.93
N PRO A 219 -3.52 8.70 14.88
CA PRO A 219 -3.09 8.05 13.63
C PRO A 219 -2.04 6.97 13.88
N GLN A 220 -1.06 7.24 14.76
CA GLN A 220 -0.01 6.29 15.12
C GLN A 220 -0.57 5.05 15.81
N PHE A 221 -1.52 5.20 16.75
CA PHE A 221 -2.19 4.05 17.36
C PHE A 221 -2.89 3.20 16.31
N ILE A 222 -3.71 3.81 15.45
CA ILE A 222 -4.45 3.08 14.43
C ILE A 222 -3.49 2.33 13.50
N LEU A 223 -2.45 2.98 13.00
CA LEU A 223 -1.50 2.38 12.05
C LEU A 223 -0.63 1.29 12.69
N ARG A 224 -0.29 1.39 13.98
CA ARG A 224 0.59 0.42 14.67
C ARG A 224 -0.13 -0.71 15.37
N GLN A 225 -1.32 -0.44 15.92
CA GLN A 225 -2.06 -1.39 16.72
C GLN A 225 -3.22 -1.98 15.92
N ALA A 226 -4.09 -1.16 15.34
CA ALA A 226 -5.28 -1.66 14.65
C ALA A 226 -4.98 -2.20 13.24
N ALA A 227 -4.30 -1.41 12.40
CA ALA A 227 -4.02 -1.75 11.01
C ALA A 227 -3.07 -2.94 10.85
N ARG A 228 -2.24 -3.21 11.87
CA ARG A 228 -1.26 -4.30 11.94
C ARG A 228 -1.69 -5.46 12.82
N ASP A 229 -2.91 -5.44 13.35
CA ASP A 229 -3.37 -6.47 14.29
C ASP A 229 -3.43 -7.85 13.63
N LEU A 230 -2.74 -8.80 14.23
CA LEU A 230 -2.62 -10.19 13.78
C LEU A 230 -3.47 -11.17 14.60
N VAL A 231 -4.28 -10.69 15.56
CA VAL A 231 -5.19 -11.58 16.30
C VAL A 231 -6.18 -12.17 15.32
N ASN A 232 -6.30 -13.50 15.34
CA ASN A 232 -7.26 -14.24 14.53
C ASN A 232 -8.27 -14.95 15.43
N ASP A 233 -9.18 -15.70 14.82
CA ASP A 233 -10.29 -16.40 15.47
C ASP A 233 -9.87 -17.56 16.38
N VAL A 234 -8.59 -17.93 16.40
CA VAL A 234 -8.06 -19.07 17.14
C VAL A 234 -6.99 -18.65 18.17
N VAL A 235 -6.11 -17.72 17.81
CA VAL A 235 -4.94 -17.33 18.61
C VAL A 235 -4.76 -15.83 18.68
N ASN A 236 -4.27 -15.38 19.83
CA ASN A 236 -3.61 -14.09 19.98
C ASN A 236 -2.10 -14.30 19.84
N PRO A 237 -1.45 -13.83 18.76
CA PRO A 237 -0.04 -14.09 18.53
C PRO A 237 0.91 -13.24 19.38
N TYR A 238 0.40 -12.24 20.11
CA TYR A 238 1.24 -11.29 20.84
C TYR A 238 1.66 -11.83 22.22
N PRO A 239 2.88 -11.50 22.70
CA PRO A 239 3.94 -10.78 21.98
C PRO A 239 4.54 -11.61 20.84
N LEU A 240 5.09 -10.92 19.83
CA LEU A 240 5.84 -11.58 18.76
C LEU A 240 7.29 -11.88 19.23
N PRO A 241 7.94 -12.93 18.69
CA PRO A 241 7.36 -13.96 17.84
C PRO A 241 6.37 -14.84 18.60
N TYR A 242 5.33 -15.31 17.90
CA TYR A 242 4.36 -16.22 18.50
C TYR A 242 5.08 -17.50 18.97
N ALA A 243 4.93 -17.82 20.25
CA ALA A 243 5.62 -18.96 20.85
C ALA A 243 5.04 -20.31 20.39
N GLY A 244 3.74 -20.34 20.07
CA GLY A 244 3.04 -21.52 19.54
C GLY A 244 3.12 -21.61 18.02
N GLY A 245 2.46 -22.63 17.45
CA GLY A 245 2.21 -22.77 16.02
C GLY A 245 0.73 -23.08 15.79
N GLN A 246 0.26 -22.85 14.57
CA GLN A 246 -1.14 -23.08 14.18
C GLN A 246 -1.25 -24.15 13.09
N ASP A 247 -2.30 -24.99 13.16
CA ASP A 247 -2.64 -25.99 12.14
C ASP A 247 -1.49 -26.97 11.80
N GLY A 248 -0.72 -27.36 12.83
CA GLY A 248 0.41 -28.30 12.72
C GLY A 248 1.71 -27.68 12.21
N LEU A 249 1.75 -26.36 11.95
CA LEU A 249 2.97 -25.67 11.56
C LEU A 249 3.88 -25.36 12.77
N PRO A 250 5.19 -25.11 12.53
CA PRO A 250 6.15 -24.81 13.59
C PRO A 250 5.83 -23.53 14.39
N ALA A 251 6.53 -23.38 15.52
CA ALA A 251 6.42 -22.20 16.36
C ALA A 251 6.72 -20.89 15.59
N GLY A 252 5.83 -19.92 15.69
CA GLY A 252 5.88 -18.64 14.99
C GLY A 252 4.86 -18.53 13.86
N PHE A 253 4.32 -19.64 13.34
CA PHE A 253 3.32 -19.62 12.28
C PHE A 253 1.91 -19.40 12.80
N ILE A 254 1.20 -18.46 12.18
CA ILE A 254 -0.23 -18.20 12.41
C ILE A 254 -0.97 -18.05 11.08
N ARG A 255 -2.26 -18.39 11.05
CA ARG A 255 -3.10 -18.17 9.88
C ARG A 255 -3.75 -16.78 9.96
N THR A 256 -3.60 -15.97 8.92
CA THR A 256 -4.07 -14.57 8.93
C THR A 256 -5.45 -14.35 8.31
N ALA A 257 -6.13 -15.40 7.82
CA ALA A 257 -7.37 -15.25 7.03
C ALA A 257 -8.43 -14.32 7.66
N ASN A 258 -8.61 -14.40 8.98
CA ASN A 258 -9.61 -13.66 9.73
C ASN A 258 -9.06 -12.45 10.51
N SER A 259 -7.74 -12.22 10.56
CA SER A 259 -7.16 -11.07 11.25
C SER A 259 -7.40 -9.77 10.48
N ILE A 260 -7.25 -8.61 11.15
CA ILE A 260 -7.41 -7.29 10.52
C ILE A 260 -6.30 -7.06 9.48
N ASN A 261 -5.04 -7.31 9.86
CA ASN A 261 -3.93 -7.40 8.92
C ASN A 261 -3.82 -8.84 8.43
N ARG A 262 -3.85 -9.05 7.13
CA ARG A 262 -3.80 -10.40 6.56
C ARG A 262 -3.14 -10.48 5.20
N TYR A 263 -2.99 -11.70 4.71
CA TYR A 263 -2.37 -11.97 3.42
C TYR A 263 -3.00 -11.19 2.23
N ARG A 264 -4.27 -10.80 2.32
CA ARG A 264 -4.91 -9.99 1.27
C ARG A 264 -4.86 -8.48 1.55
N THR A 265 -4.37 -8.02 2.70
CA THR A 265 -4.22 -6.59 2.99
C THR A 265 -3.10 -6.00 2.13
N ARG A 266 -3.44 -4.98 1.33
CA ARG A 266 -2.54 -4.35 0.35
C ARG A 266 -2.20 -2.91 0.65
N SER A 267 -2.98 -2.28 1.50
CA SER A 267 -2.71 -0.93 1.98
C SER A 267 -3.55 -0.62 3.20
N ALA A 268 -3.11 0.38 3.96
CA ALA A 268 -3.94 1.03 4.96
C ALA A 268 -3.73 2.54 4.92
N VAL A 269 -4.80 3.30 5.11
CA VAL A 269 -4.72 4.77 5.22
C VAL A 269 -5.47 5.23 6.44
N VAL A 270 -4.88 6.20 7.14
CA VAL A 270 -5.56 7.01 8.15
C VAL A 270 -5.57 8.46 7.68
N PHE A 271 -6.75 9.03 7.50
CA PHE A 271 -6.93 10.46 7.34
C PHE A 271 -7.09 11.08 8.73
N GLN A 272 -6.22 12.02 9.06
CA GLN A 272 -6.41 12.93 10.18
C GLN A 272 -6.95 14.23 9.62
N GLY A 273 -8.24 14.48 9.84
CA GLY A 273 -8.91 15.73 9.45
C GLY A 273 -8.36 16.94 10.19
N VAL A 274 -9.09 18.03 10.15
CA VAL A 274 -8.73 19.29 10.82
C VAL A 274 -9.80 19.71 11.81
N ARG A 275 -9.49 20.67 12.69
CA ARG A 275 -10.51 21.30 13.53
C ARG A 275 -11.32 22.30 12.70
N PRO A 276 -12.59 22.57 13.07
CA PRO A 276 -13.34 23.67 12.48
C PRO A 276 -12.53 24.98 12.51
N GLY A 277 -12.40 25.63 11.35
CA GLY A 277 -11.63 26.87 11.17
C GLY A 277 -10.14 26.70 10.82
N GLU A 278 -9.59 25.49 10.86
CA GLU A 278 -8.25 25.21 10.31
C GLU A 278 -8.29 25.07 8.78
N ASP A 279 -7.14 25.26 8.12
CA ASP A 279 -7.07 25.08 6.67
C ASP A 279 -7.28 23.59 6.31
N PRO A 280 -8.31 23.25 5.50
CA PRO A 280 -8.64 21.87 5.17
C PRO A 280 -7.50 21.10 4.49
N ARG A 281 -6.58 21.80 3.82
CA ARG A 281 -5.45 21.20 3.10
C ARG A 281 -4.34 20.73 4.04
N LEU A 282 -4.45 21.02 5.34
CA LEU A 282 -3.64 20.41 6.41
C LEU A 282 -4.18 19.04 6.87
N THR A 283 -5.30 18.56 6.31
CA THR A 283 -5.73 17.17 6.47
C THR A 283 -4.58 16.26 6.05
N THR A 284 -4.14 15.40 6.97
CA THR A 284 -2.97 14.55 6.76
C THR A 284 -3.42 13.15 6.34
N MET A 285 -3.02 12.72 5.15
CA MET A 285 -3.25 11.36 4.67
C MET A 285 -2.03 10.49 5.04
N TRP A 286 -2.15 9.69 6.08
CA TRP A 286 -1.12 8.73 6.48
C TRP A 286 -1.28 7.42 5.73
N VAL A 287 -0.26 7.00 4.99
CA VAL A 287 -0.35 5.89 4.03
C VAL A 287 0.63 4.78 4.36
N LEU A 288 0.13 3.56 4.49
CA LEU A 288 0.88 2.31 4.37
C LEU A 288 0.61 1.74 2.98
N LEU A 289 1.59 1.83 2.06
CA LEU A 289 1.54 1.15 0.76
C LEU A 289 2.17 -0.25 0.88
N GLY A 290 1.39 -1.28 0.63
CA GLY A 290 1.72 -2.68 0.94
C GLY A 290 1.01 -3.18 2.20
N GLU A 291 1.26 -4.45 2.55
CA GLU A 291 0.68 -5.02 3.76
C GLU A 291 1.20 -4.27 5.01
N PRO A 292 0.33 -3.77 5.90
CA PRO A 292 0.72 -2.96 7.05
C PRO A 292 1.89 -3.49 7.87
N VAL A 293 1.93 -4.79 8.19
CA VAL A 293 3.05 -5.38 8.97
C VAL A 293 4.39 -5.39 8.21
N CYS A 294 4.38 -5.16 6.90
CA CYS A 294 5.57 -5.13 6.05
C CYS A 294 5.89 -3.74 5.50
N ALA A 295 5.12 -2.70 5.86
CA ALA A 295 5.22 -1.36 5.31
C ALA A 295 5.52 -0.31 6.39
N VAL A 296 5.80 0.93 5.95
CA VAL A 296 6.12 2.10 6.80
C VAL A 296 5.13 3.21 6.46
N ALA A 297 4.50 3.80 7.48
CA ALA A 297 3.53 4.86 7.27
C ALA A 297 4.21 6.15 6.84
N LEU A 298 3.66 6.81 5.82
CA LEU A 298 4.11 8.12 5.36
C LEU A 298 2.95 9.12 5.26
N PRO A 299 3.16 10.37 5.70
CA PRO A 299 2.16 11.41 5.56
C PRO A 299 2.25 12.10 4.19
N VAL A 300 1.08 12.40 3.61
CA VAL A 300 0.95 13.14 2.35
C VAL A 300 -0.12 14.23 2.53
N TRP A 301 0.11 15.40 1.94
CA TRP A 301 -0.78 16.56 2.02
C TRP A 301 -1.17 17.07 0.66
N LEU A 302 -2.44 17.45 0.53
CA LEU A 302 -2.93 18.07 -0.69
C LEU A 302 -2.28 19.44 -0.93
N LEU A 303 -1.91 20.16 0.14
CA LEU A 303 -1.24 21.45 0.06
C LEU A 303 0.09 21.40 -0.71
N ALA A 304 0.78 20.25 -0.75
CA ALA A 304 1.99 20.05 -1.54
C ALA A 304 1.75 20.19 -3.06
N GLY A 305 0.52 19.99 -3.52
CA GLY A 305 0.16 20.03 -4.94
C GLY A 305 0.74 18.89 -5.78
N ARG A 306 1.40 17.91 -5.16
CA ARG A 306 2.04 16.75 -5.81
C ARG A 306 2.31 15.62 -4.81
N VAL A 307 2.49 14.41 -5.32
CA VAL A 307 2.84 13.21 -4.55
C VAL A 307 4.35 12.91 -4.71
N PRO A 308 5.06 12.42 -3.69
CA PRO A 308 6.45 12.00 -3.82
C PRO A 308 6.55 10.82 -4.79
N GLN A 309 7.59 10.79 -5.62
CA GLN A 309 7.78 9.75 -6.65
C GLN A 309 7.85 8.32 -6.06
N GLU A 310 8.19 8.20 -4.78
CA GLU A 310 8.30 6.90 -4.13
C GLU A 310 6.91 6.30 -3.85
N LEU A 311 5.90 7.16 -3.69
CA LEU A 311 4.48 6.83 -3.48
C LEU A 311 3.65 6.92 -4.78
N ASP A 312 4.11 7.71 -5.75
CA ASP A 312 3.55 7.83 -7.11
C ASP A 312 4.59 7.42 -8.15
N GLY A 313 4.34 6.37 -8.91
CA GLY A 313 5.24 5.93 -9.98
C GLY A 313 4.57 5.90 -11.34
N ALA A 314 5.40 6.09 -12.39
CA ALA A 314 4.96 6.00 -13.79
C ALA A 314 4.36 4.62 -14.13
N GLY A 315 4.84 3.56 -13.48
CA GLY A 315 4.22 2.23 -13.43
C GLY A 315 3.72 1.96 -12.02
N THR A 316 4.59 1.36 -11.19
CA THR A 316 4.34 1.01 -9.79
C THR A 316 4.94 2.02 -8.82
N ALA A 317 4.42 2.08 -7.59
CA ALA A 317 5.02 2.85 -6.51
C ALA A 317 6.17 2.05 -5.87
N SER A 318 7.37 2.60 -5.88
CA SER A 318 8.57 1.90 -5.36
C SER A 318 8.46 1.50 -3.88
N PHE A 319 7.71 2.27 -3.07
CA PHE A 319 7.38 1.89 -1.69
C PHE A 319 6.55 0.60 -1.63
N CYS A 320 5.52 0.50 -2.48
CA CYS A 320 4.65 -0.67 -2.57
C CYS A 320 5.46 -1.90 -3.02
N ASP A 321 6.31 -1.74 -4.05
CA ASP A 321 7.19 -2.81 -4.55
C ASP A 321 8.10 -3.36 -3.43
N THR A 322 8.67 -2.46 -2.62
CA THR A 322 9.55 -2.84 -1.52
C THR A 322 8.79 -3.59 -0.42
N ALA A 323 7.56 -3.16 -0.11
CA ALA A 323 6.69 -3.85 0.83
C ALA A 323 6.25 -5.24 0.33
N ILE A 324 5.99 -5.40 -0.98
CA ILE A 324 5.67 -6.69 -1.59
C ILE A 324 6.83 -7.67 -1.44
N VAL A 325 8.07 -7.23 -1.70
CA VAL A 325 9.26 -8.08 -1.52
C VAL A 325 9.43 -8.50 -0.07
N LYS A 326 9.23 -7.60 0.90
CA LYS A 326 9.31 -7.93 2.34
C LYS A 326 8.18 -8.84 2.80
N LYS A 327 6.97 -8.67 2.27
CA LYS A 327 5.84 -9.56 2.50
C LYS A 327 6.15 -11.00 2.08
N ALA A 328 6.84 -11.20 0.95
CA ALA A 328 7.22 -12.54 0.51
C ALA A 328 8.11 -13.29 1.53
N LEU A 329 8.87 -12.57 2.35
CA LEU A 329 9.64 -13.16 3.46
C LEU A 329 8.73 -13.65 4.59
N CYS A 330 7.65 -12.91 4.86
CA CYS A 330 6.71 -13.21 5.96
C CYS A 330 5.79 -14.40 5.65
N TYR A 331 5.54 -14.67 4.37
CA TYR A 331 4.65 -15.75 3.90
C TYR A 331 5.44 -16.81 3.11
N PRO A 332 6.28 -17.62 3.77
CA PRO A 332 7.23 -18.51 3.09
C PRO A 332 6.58 -19.76 2.48
N LEU A 333 5.27 -19.99 2.65
CA LEU A 333 4.58 -21.20 2.22
C LEU A 333 3.76 -20.94 0.93
N PRO A 334 4.24 -21.35 -0.26
CA PRO A 334 3.59 -20.99 -1.53
C PRO A 334 2.19 -21.59 -1.70
N THR A 335 1.96 -22.77 -1.12
CA THR A 335 0.68 -23.50 -1.19
C THR A 335 -0.29 -23.13 -0.07
N ASN A 336 0.19 -22.44 0.97
CA ASN A 336 -0.56 -22.06 2.16
C ASN A 336 -0.30 -20.57 2.46
N GLN A 337 -0.68 -19.72 1.50
CA GLN A 337 -0.30 -18.31 1.45
C GLN A 337 -0.87 -17.46 2.59
N GLU A 338 -1.84 -17.97 3.34
CA GLU A 338 -2.44 -17.24 4.46
C GLU A 338 -1.63 -17.36 5.77
N TYR A 339 -0.60 -18.21 5.79
CA TYR A 339 0.21 -18.44 6.99
C TYR A 339 1.44 -17.54 7.04
N LEU A 340 1.43 -16.67 8.05
CA LEU A 340 2.50 -15.73 8.33
C LEU A 340 3.47 -16.33 9.36
N ASN A 341 4.77 -16.22 9.10
CA ASN A 341 5.81 -16.51 10.08
C ASN A 341 6.15 -15.25 10.88
N THR A 342 5.64 -15.16 12.11
CA THR A 342 5.83 -13.99 12.97
C THR A 342 7.29 -13.72 13.34
N ARG A 343 8.19 -14.70 13.23
CA ARG A 343 9.63 -14.54 13.49
C ARG A 343 10.32 -13.62 12.49
N VAL A 344 9.76 -13.49 11.28
CA VAL A 344 10.30 -12.58 10.26
C VAL A 344 9.94 -11.13 10.60
N LEU A 345 8.81 -10.91 11.28
CA LEU A 345 8.42 -9.58 11.76
C LEU A 345 9.24 -9.19 12.99
N ASP A 346 9.31 -10.07 13.97
CA ASP A 346 10.11 -9.89 15.19
C ASP A 346 10.65 -11.25 15.65
N ASP A 347 11.97 -11.39 15.69
CA ASP A 347 12.65 -12.60 16.12
C ASP A 347 13.00 -12.59 17.62
N GLY A 348 12.69 -11.50 18.33
CA GLY A 348 13.09 -11.25 19.70
C GLY A 348 14.58 -10.96 19.88
N GLN A 349 15.35 -10.80 18.79
CA GLN A 349 16.80 -10.54 18.79
C GLN A 349 17.17 -9.27 18.02
N GLY A 350 16.18 -8.56 17.44
CA GLY A 350 16.39 -7.30 16.74
C GLY A 350 16.75 -7.45 15.25
N HIS A 351 16.52 -8.63 14.64
CA HIS A 351 16.77 -8.83 13.21
C HIS A 351 15.48 -8.91 12.38
N GLY A 352 14.31 -8.97 13.02
CA GLY A 352 13.01 -8.94 12.33
C GLY A 352 12.72 -7.60 11.64
N ILE A 353 11.73 -7.58 10.74
CA ILE A 353 11.33 -6.38 9.98
C ILE A 353 11.01 -5.19 10.91
N PHE A 354 10.39 -5.44 12.06
CA PHE A 354 10.04 -4.40 13.03
C PHE A 354 11.24 -3.71 13.67
N SER A 355 12.44 -4.30 13.62
CA SER A 355 13.63 -3.70 14.21
C SER A 355 14.08 -2.41 13.51
N TYR A 356 13.68 -2.23 12.24
CA TYR A 356 13.95 -0.99 11.50
C TYR A 356 12.69 -0.27 11.04
N THR A 357 11.57 -0.96 10.77
CA THR A 357 10.35 -0.26 10.32
C THR A 357 9.69 0.55 11.43
N LEU A 358 9.64 0.04 12.67
CA LEU A 358 9.03 0.79 13.77
C LEU A 358 9.86 2.04 14.15
N PRO A 359 11.20 1.96 14.34
CA PRO A 359 11.99 3.17 14.60
C PRO A 359 12.01 4.15 13.42
N LEU A 360 11.96 3.66 12.18
CA LEU A 360 11.80 4.52 11.00
C LEU A 360 10.46 5.25 11.03
N GLU A 361 9.37 4.55 11.34
CA GLU A 361 8.07 5.20 11.53
C GLU A 361 8.10 6.23 12.66
N ASP A 362 8.77 5.95 13.80
CA ASP A 362 8.91 6.93 14.90
C ASP A 362 9.55 8.23 14.39
N TRP A 363 10.63 8.10 13.63
CA TRP A 363 11.31 9.24 13.01
C TRP A 363 10.41 10.03 12.05
N VAL A 364 9.60 9.34 11.23
CA VAL A 364 8.63 9.98 10.32
C VAL A 364 7.60 10.79 11.11
N PHE A 365 7.06 10.15 12.14
CA PHE A 365 6.03 10.65 13.01
C PHE A 365 6.50 11.90 13.77
N ASP A 366 7.64 11.82 14.47
CA ASP A 366 8.23 12.91 15.26
C ASP A 366 8.47 14.17 14.41
N ARG A 367 9.06 14.00 13.22
CA ARG A 367 9.30 15.12 12.29
C ARG A 367 8.01 15.73 11.78
N THR A 368 7.02 14.89 11.51
CA THR A 368 5.73 15.35 10.99
C THR A 368 4.95 16.13 12.02
N TRP A 369 4.87 15.67 13.27
CA TRP A 369 4.16 16.42 14.31
C TRP A 369 4.82 17.76 14.60
N THR A 370 6.16 17.79 14.69
CA THR A 370 6.92 19.02 14.84
C THR A 370 6.57 20.02 13.74
N ARG A 371 6.43 19.55 12.48
CA ARG A 371 6.12 20.42 11.35
C ARG A 371 4.66 20.86 11.32
N LEU A 372 3.73 19.95 11.61
CA LEU A 372 2.30 20.26 11.70
C LEU A 372 1.98 21.26 12.81
N GLU A 373 2.67 21.21 13.95
CA GLU A 373 2.51 22.19 15.02
C GLU A 373 2.80 23.61 14.54
N SER A 374 3.90 23.79 13.79
CA SER A 374 4.25 25.07 13.18
C SER A 374 3.26 25.49 12.08
N TRP A 375 2.88 24.57 11.19
CA TRP A 375 1.98 24.86 10.06
C TRP A 375 0.57 25.25 10.47
N ARG A 376 0.10 24.77 11.64
CA ARG A 376 -1.20 25.16 12.20
C ARG A 376 -1.22 26.57 12.77
N GLN A 377 -0.05 27.11 13.15
CA GLN A 377 0.08 28.50 13.61
C GLN A 377 0.29 29.47 12.45
N SER A 378 1.07 29.03 11.44
CA SER A 378 1.34 29.80 10.23
C SER A 378 1.31 28.86 9.04
N LEU A 379 0.28 29.01 8.20
CA LEU A 379 0.10 28.17 7.02
C LEU A 379 1.34 28.26 6.11
N PRO A 380 1.97 27.13 5.75
CA PRO A 380 3.13 27.12 4.86
C PRO A 380 2.72 27.33 3.40
N SER A 381 3.70 27.63 2.56
CA SER A 381 3.55 27.56 1.11
C SER A 381 3.47 26.11 0.63
N ALA A 382 2.84 25.90 -0.54
CA ALA A 382 2.79 24.58 -1.19
C ALA A 382 4.18 23.98 -1.45
N GLU A 383 5.16 24.83 -1.78
CA GLU A 383 6.53 24.37 -2.05
C GLU A 383 7.25 23.90 -0.79
N GLU A 384 7.05 24.57 0.36
CA GLU A 384 7.61 24.11 1.64
C GLU A 384 7.04 22.75 2.06
N VAL A 385 5.73 22.53 1.87
CA VAL A 385 5.10 21.23 2.16
C VAL A 385 5.62 20.16 1.20
N SER A 386 5.69 20.48 -0.10
CA SER A 386 6.22 19.60 -1.14
C SER A 386 7.66 19.17 -0.85
N GLN A 387 8.52 20.12 -0.48
CA GLN A 387 9.92 19.84 -0.17
C GLN A 387 10.06 18.97 1.10
N PHE A 388 9.35 19.30 2.17
CA PHE A 388 9.34 18.49 3.39
C PHE A 388 8.87 17.05 3.12
N GLN A 389 7.75 16.90 2.43
CA GLN A 389 7.17 15.60 2.08
C GLN A 389 8.12 14.76 1.22
N LYS A 390 8.81 15.39 0.25
CA LYS A 390 9.81 14.76 -0.60
C LYS A 390 11.02 14.29 0.21
N GLU A 391 11.63 15.15 1.02
CA GLU A 391 12.79 14.79 1.85
C GLU A 391 12.47 13.63 2.80
N LEU A 392 11.31 13.71 3.47
CA LEU A 392 10.84 12.69 4.39
C LEU A 392 10.63 11.34 3.67
N SER A 393 9.93 11.36 2.53
CA SER A 393 9.59 10.16 1.77
C SER A 393 10.81 9.53 1.11
N SER A 394 11.72 10.32 0.52
CA SER A 394 12.93 9.79 -0.12
C SER A 394 13.89 9.14 0.90
N LEU A 395 14.08 9.75 2.08
CA LEU A 395 14.92 9.14 3.12
C LEU A 395 14.24 7.92 3.75
N ALA A 396 12.94 7.99 4.05
CA ALA A 396 12.21 6.85 4.57
C ALA A 396 12.22 5.67 3.59
N TYR A 397 12.07 5.93 2.29
CA TYR A 397 12.19 4.92 1.25
C TYR A 397 13.58 4.27 1.26
N ALA A 398 14.64 5.08 1.27
CA ALA A 398 16.01 4.59 1.26
C ALA A 398 16.30 3.70 2.48
N CYS A 399 15.86 4.10 3.68
CA CYS A 399 15.97 3.32 4.91
C CYS A 399 15.13 2.03 4.86
N PHE A 400 13.89 2.11 4.40
CA PHE A 400 13.00 0.97 4.26
C PHE A 400 13.56 -0.09 3.30
N LEU A 401 14.04 0.35 2.13
CA LEU A 401 14.75 -0.49 1.16
C LEU A 401 16.00 -1.12 1.77
N ALA A 402 16.82 -0.33 2.47
CA ALA A 402 18.08 -0.77 3.05
C ALA A 402 17.94 -1.64 4.31
N GLY A 403 16.75 -1.71 4.92
CA GLY A 403 16.58 -2.33 6.24
C GLY A 403 17.34 -1.58 7.34
N SER A 404 17.36 -0.25 7.28
CA SER A 404 18.08 0.62 8.21
C SER A 404 17.17 1.67 8.85
N ILE A 405 17.71 2.40 9.82
CA ILE A 405 17.02 3.46 10.55
C ILE A 405 17.69 4.80 10.17
N PRO A 406 16.93 5.91 10.05
CA PRO A 406 17.51 7.22 9.80
C PRO A 406 18.54 7.63 10.86
N ASN A 407 19.61 8.28 10.43
CA ASN A 407 20.63 8.87 11.29
C ASN A 407 20.91 10.32 10.86
N ASP A 408 20.34 11.25 11.61
CA ASP A 408 20.44 12.69 11.33
C ASP A 408 21.87 13.25 11.47
N ASN A 409 22.77 12.51 12.11
CA ASN A 409 24.15 12.94 12.33
C ASN A 409 25.13 12.44 11.26
N LEU A 410 24.72 11.49 10.41
CA LEU A 410 25.58 10.90 9.39
C LEU A 410 24.78 10.71 8.10
N SER A 411 24.96 11.65 7.17
CA SER A 411 24.24 11.65 5.90
C SER A 411 24.67 10.49 5.00
N ALA A 412 23.90 10.27 3.94
CA ALA A 412 24.20 9.20 2.99
C ALA A 412 25.49 9.49 2.20
N PRO A 413 26.22 8.43 1.77
CA PRO A 413 27.21 8.57 0.72
C PRO A 413 26.61 9.25 -0.52
N GLN A 414 27.44 10.00 -1.24
CA GLN A 414 26.99 10.75 -2.41
C GLN A 414 27.27 9.98 -3.70
N ASN A 415 26.54 10.30 -4.76
CA ASN A 415 26.81 9.83 -6.13
C ASN A 415 27.02 8.32 -6.26
N LEU A 416 26.31 7.51 -5.45
CA LEU A 416 26.38 6.06 -5.55
C LEU A 416 25.92 5.63 -6.94
N SER A 417 26.80 4.93 -7.64
CA SER A 417 26.55 4.40 -8.97
C SER A 417 27.08 2.97 -9.08
N CYS A 418 26.59 2.25 -10.08
CA CYS A 418 27.03 0.90 -10.39
C CYS A 418 27.31 0.76 -11.88
N GLN A 419 28.51 0.31 -12.23
CA GLN A 419 28.87 -0.08 -13.59
C GLN A 419 28.83 -1.60 -13.73
N VAL A 420 28.19 -2.10 -14.79
CA VAL A 420 28.24 -3.53 -15.13
C VAL A 420 29.53 -3.77 -15.93
N ILE A 421 30.39 -4.64 -15.40
CA ILE A 421 31.65 -5.03 -16.02
C ILE A 421 31.51 -6.46 -16.54
N GLU A 422 31.87 -6.67 -17.81
CA GLU A 422 31.98 -8.00 -18.41
C GLU A 422 33.45 -8.39 -18.50
N ASN A 423 33.83 -9.44 -17.78
CA ASN A 423 35.16 -10.04 -17.83
C ASN A 423 35.12 -11.24 -18.77
N ARG A 424 35.53 -11.02 -20.03
CA ARG A 424 35.69 -12.08 -21.02
C ARG A 424 37.11 -12.61 -21.04
N SER A 425 37.25 -13.92 -20.95
CA SER A 425 38.45 -14.68 -21.32
C SER A 425 38.05 -15.82 -22.27
N LEU A 426 39.04 -16.51 -22.85
CA LEU A 426 38.79 -17.66 -23.74
C LEU A 426 38.00 -18.80 -23.08
N LEU A 427 38.01 -18.89 -21.75
CA LEU A 427 37.43 -20.00 -20.98
C LEU A 427 36.35 -19.57 -19.98
N LEU A 428 36.16 -18.27 -19.76
CA LEU A 428 35.24 -17.74 -18.75
C LEU A 428 34.62 -16.44 -19.26
N ASN A 429 33.29 -16.37 -19.20
CA ASN A 429 32.56 -15.11 -19.25
C ASN A 429 31.92 -14.86 -17.87
N GLU A 430 32.33 -13.79 -17.20
CA GLU A 430 31.84 -13.41 -15.88
C GLU A 430 31.33 -11.95 -15.91
N PHE A 431 30.17 -11.70 -15.33
CA PHE A 431 29.68 -10.36 -15.08
C PHE A 431 29.94 -9.95 -13.64
N GLY A 432 30.35 -8.70 -13.45
CA GLY A 432 30.53 -8.09 -12.15
C GLY A 432 29.89 -6.71 -12.08
N HIS A 433 29.58 -6.27 -10.87
CA HIS A 433 29.05 -4.95 -10.58
C HIS A 433 30.12 -4.16 -9.83
N TYR A 434 30.53 -3.04 -10.41
CA TYR A 434 31.47 -2.11 -9.80
C TYR A 434 30.72 -0.93 -9.22
N LEU A 435 30.59 -0.93 -7.90
CA LEU A 435 29.97 0.14 -7.13
C LEU A 435 31.00 1.22 -6.84
N GLN A 436 30.61 2.49 -7.01
CA GLN A 436 31.41 3.65 -6.65
C GLN A 436 30.54 4.70 -6.00
N TRP A 437 31.10 5.42 -5.03
CA TRP A 437 30.42 6.52 -4.33
C TRP A 437 31.43 7.60 -3.92
N GLU A 438 30.89 8.68 -3.37
CA GLU A 438 31.65 9.75 -2.73
C GLU A 438 31.30 9.79 -1.22
N PRO A 439 32.20 10.32 -0.38
CA PRO A 439 31.92 10.48 1.03
C PRO A 439 30.65 11.34 1.28
N PRO A 440 29.91 11.09 2.37
CA PRO A 440 28.86 11.98 2.86
C PRO A 440 29.31 13.44 3.01
N LEU A 441 28.37 14.37 2.88
CA LEU A 441 28.62 15.80 3.13
C LEU A 441 28.94 16.12 4.60
N SER A 442 28.61 15.22 5.55
CA SER A 442 28.77 15.48 6.97
C SER A 442 30.24 15.55 7.41
N GLY A 443 30.56 16.46 8.32
CA GLY A 443 31.87 16.53 9.01
C GLY A 443 32.07 15.47 10.12
N ALA A 444 31.20 14.46 10.21
CA ALA A 444 31.36 13.36 11.17
C ALA A 444 32.56 12.47 10.76
N SER A 445 33.32 11.98 11.74
CA SER A 445 34.39 11.02 11.51
C SER A 445 33.83 9.71 10.96
N ILE A 446 34.17 9.40 9.70
CA ILE A 446 33.79 8.15 9.03
C ILE A 446 34.92 7.14 9.24
N SER A 447 34.59 5.97 9.79
CA SER A 447 35.52 4.86 9.97
C SER A 447 35.53 3.91 8.77
N GLY A 448 34.40 3.82 8.05
CA GLY A 448 34.25 2.95 6.89
C GLY A 448 32.89 3.03 6.21
N TYR A 449 32.66 2.08 5.32
CA TYR A 449 31.38 1.89 4.62
C TYR A 449 30.95 0.43 4.70
N ARG A 450 29.66 0.20 4.86
CA ARG A 450 29.04 -1.12 4.73
C ARG A 450 28.22 -1.18 3.46
N ILE A 451 28.42 -2.25 2.69
CA ILE A 451 27.77 -2.49 1.41
C ILE A 451 26.81 -3.66 1.58
N TYR A 452 25.55 -3.45 1.19
CA TYR A 452 24.49 -4.43 1.30
C TYR A 452 23.91 -4.79 -0.06
N ASP A 453 23.60 -6.08 -0.25
CA ASP A 453 22.61 -6.52 -1.22
C ASP A 453 21.24 -6.52 -0.54
N VAL A 454 20.29 -5.77 -1.11
CA VAL A 454 18.92 -5.61 -0.57
C VAL A 454 17.86 -6.07 -1.58
N THR A 455 18.28 -6.81 -2.61
CA THR A 455 17.44 -7.24 -3.73
C THR A 455 16.26 -8.10 -3.31
N ARG A 456 16.39 -8.86 -2.21
CA ARG A 456 15.38 -9.81 -1.74
C ARG A 456 14.61 -9.31 -0.51
N GLY A 457 14.66 -8.02 -0.20
CA GLY A 457 13.96 -7.41 0.93
C GLY A 457 14.69 -7.53 2.27
N GLU A 458 15.51 -8.56 2.44
CA GLU A 458 16.51 -8.68 3.51
C GLU A 458 17.74 -7.82 3.21
N ARG A 459 18.44 -7.39 4.26
CA ARG A 459 19.74 -6.71 4.12
C ARG A 459 20.89 -7.70 4.30
N GLN A 460 21.56 -8.06 3.20
CA GLN A 460 22.69 -8.98 3.23
C GLN A 460 24.01 -8.21 3.17
N LEU A 461 24.83 -8.26 4.23
CA LEU A 461 26.14 -7.61 4.25
C LEU A 461 27.08 -8.28 3.24
N MET A 462 27.57 -7.50 2.27
CA MET A 462 28.52 -7.94 1.24
C MET A 462 29.96 -7.64 1.62
N ALA A 463 30.21 -6.46 2.18
CA ALA A 463 31.53 -6.02 2.62
C ALA A 463 31.45 -4.86 3.61
N GLU A 464 32.47 -4.76 4.46
CA GLU A 464 32.84 -3.55 5.20
C GLU A 464 34.21 -3.08 4.67
N VAL A 465 34.31 -1.83 4.23
CA VAL A 465 35.54 -1.25 3.68
C VAL A 465 35.95 -0.02 4.48
N SER A 466 37.27 0.27 4.55
CA SER A 466 37.77 1.45 5.25
C SER A 466 37.29 2.76 4.62
N ALA A 467 37.31 3.86 5.38
CA ALA A 467 36.89 5.18 4.91
C ALA A 467 37.67 5.70 3.68
N LYS A 468 38.86 5.14 3.41
CA LYS A 468 39.69 5.46 2.23
C LYS A 468 39.21 4.79 0.94
N ASN A 469 38.34 3.77 1.05
CA ASN A 469 37.83 3.02 -0.09
C ASN A 469 36.41 3.48 -0.41
N THR A 470 36.21 4.01 -1.60
CA THR A 470 34.90 4.48 -2.07
C THR A 470 34.41 3.69 -3.29
N SER A 471 34.85 2.43 -3.38
CA SER A 471 34.39 1.49 -4.40
C SER A 471 34.37 0.05 -3.89
N TYR A 472 33.56 -0.79 -4.54
CA TYR A 472 33.45 -2.22 -4.27
C TYR A 472 33.12 -2.98 -5.55
N PHE A 473 33.83 -4.08 -5.82
CA PHE A 473 33.57 -4.93 -6.98
C PHE A 473 32.89 -6.24 -6.56
N ARG A 474 31.62 -6.40 -6.92
CA ARG A 474 30.88 -7.65 -6.74
C ARG A 474 31.03 -8.54 -7.97
N ARG A 475 31.46 -9.77 -7.75
CA ARG A 475 31.68 -10.82 -8.77
C ARG A 475 30.50 -11.79 -8.86
N GLY A 476 30.49 -12.63 -9.89
CA GLY A 476 29.51 -13.72 -10.04
C GLY A 476 28.05 -13.26 -10.22
N ILE A 477 27.84 -12.16 -10.94
CA ILE A 477 26.49 -11.61 -11.15
C ILE A 477 25.74 -12.38 -12.22
N ASN A 478 24.46 -12.68 -11.94
CA ASN A 478 23.51 -13.09 -12.98
C ASN A 478 22.94 -11.86 -13.69
N PHE A 479 23.40 -11.61 -14.91
CA PHE A 479 23.00 -10.50 -15.79
C PHE A 479 21.49 -10.44 -16.13
N ASN A 480 20.78 -11.56 -16.03
CA ASN A 480 19.34 -11.62 -16.30
C ASN A 480 18.48 -11.19 -15.10
N ARG A 481 19.09 -10.72 -14.02
CA ARG A 481 18.39 -10.29 -12.81
C ARG A 481 18.65 -8.82 -12.52
N SER A 482 17.65 -8.17 -11.94
CA SER A 482 17.84 -6.84 -11.36
C SER A 482 18.38 -6.97 -9.93
N TYR A 483 19.18 -5.99 -9.51
CA TYR A 483 19.78 -5.94 -8.16
C TYR A 483 19.54 -4.58 -7.53
N PHE A 484 19.43 -4.56 -6.21
CA PHE A 484 19.43 -3.36 -5.40
C PHE A 484 20.60 -3.42 -4.42
N TYR A 485 21.41 -2.37 -4.38
CA TYR A 485 22.49 -2.22 -3.42
C TYR A 485 22.25 -1.01 -2.53
N ALA A 486 22.66 -1.11 -1.27
CA ALA A 486 22.73 0.01 -0.35
C ALA A 486 24.16 0.17 0.19
N VAL A 487 24.63 1.41 0.29
CA VAL A 487 25.91 1.75 0.91
C VAL A 487 25.65 2.75 2.03
N LEU A 488 26.13 2.42 3.24
CA LEU A 488 25.99 3.25 4.42
C LEU A 488 27.39 3.60 4.93
N ALA A 489 27.61 4.88 5.24
CA ALA A 489 28.79 5.30 5.99
C ALA A 489 28.67 4.78 7.43
N VAL A 490 29.81 4.51 8.06
CA VAL A 490 29.89 4.02 9.44
C VAL A 490 30.79 4.95 10.24
N ASP A 491 30.32 5.41 11.39
CA ASP A 491 31.11 6.26 12.30
C ASP A 491 32.10 5.46 13.16
N ASP A 492 32.89 6.14 13.97
CA ASP A 492 33.86 5.50 14.89
C ASP A 492 33.19 4.65 15.99
N LYS A 493 31.89 4.83 16.23
CA LYS A 493 31.07 4.07 17.18
C LYS A 493 30.35 2.89 16.52
N LYS A 494 30.70 2.57 15.27
CA LYS A 494 30.07 1.50 14.46
C LYS A 494 28.58 1.73 14.18
N LYS A 495 28.09 2.97 14.31
CA LYS A 495 26.74 3.35 13.90
C LYS A 495 26.71 3.66 12.41
N GLU A 496 25.66 3.18 11.76
CA GLU A 496 25.43 3.43 10.34
C GLU A 496 24.74 4.78 10.13
N GLY A 497 25.07 5.42 9.02
CA GLY A 497 24.41 6.62 8.53
C GLY A 497 23.19 6.33 7.68
N ASN A 498 22.68 7.37 7.04
CA ASN A 498 21.64 7.22 6.03
C ASN A 498 22.16 6.40 4.82
N PRO A 499 21.30 5.60 4.18
CA PRO A 499 21.70 4.79 3.03
C PRO A 499 21.68 5.59 1.73
N ALA A 500 22.73 5.42 0.93
CA ALA A 500 22.67 5.62 -0.51
C ALA A 500 22.27 4.28 -1.15
N TRP A 501 21.45 4.29 -2.20
CA TRP A 501 21.04 3.06 -2.86
C TRP A 501 21.08 3.19 -4.39
N VAL A 502 21.22 2.07 -5.08
CA VAL A 502 21.20 2.00 -6.55
C VAL A 502 20.51 0.72 -7.02
N LYS A 503 19.65 0.85 -8.03
CA LYS A 503 19.06 -0.27 -8.77
C LYS A 503 19.90 -0.53 -10.02
N VAL A 504 20.30 -1.78 -10.23
CA VAL A 504 20.89 -2.25 -11.47
C VAL A 504 19.85 -3.10 -12.18
N SER A 505 19.31 -2.60 -13.28
CA SER A 505 18.29 -3.32 -14.06
C SER A 505 18.93 -4.45 -14.87
N SER A 506 18.20 -5.55 -15.06
CA SER A 506 18.56 -6.58 -16.03
C SER A 506 18.62 -5.98 -17.43
N SER A 507 19.60 -6.39 -18.24
CA SER A 507 19.76 -5.85 -19.60
C SER A 507 18.94 -6.59 -20.65
N VAL A 508 18.18 -7.60 -20.24
CA VAL A 508 17.10 -8.17 -21.05
C VAL A 508 15.89 -7.25 -20.90
N GLN A 509 15.63 -6.42 -21.92
CA GLN A 509 14.30 -5.81 -22.08
C GLN A 509 13.31 -6.94 -22.38
N LEU A 510 12.70 -7.51 -21.34
CA LEU A 510 11.50 -8.31 -21.52
C LEU A 510 10.36 -7.34 -21.81
N SER A 511 10.09 -7.13 -23.10
CA SER A 511 8.75 -6.72 -23.52
C SER A 511 7.81 -7.85 -23.14
N GLN A 512 7.08 -7.72 -22.02
CA GLN A 512 5.82 -8.37 -21.60
C GLN A 512 5.76 -8.56 -20.05
N PRO A 513 4.57 -8.49 -19.43
CA PRO A 513 4.42 -8.32 -17.98
C PRO A 513 4.81 -9.56 -17.15
N TRP A 514 5.13 -9.28 -15.89
CA TRP A 514 5.63 -10.20 -14.87
C TRP A 514 4.69 -11.40 -14.62
N ASN A 515 5.09 -12.58 -15.10
CA ASN A 515 4.59 -13.85 -14.56
C ASN A 515 5.61 -14.39 -13.55
N LEU A 516 5.34 -14.13 -12.27
CA LEU A 516 6.13 -14.58 -11.12
C LEU A 516 5.71 -16.00 -10.69
N PHE A 517 5.77 -16.96 -11.61
CA PHE A 517 5.69 -18.39 -11.26
C PHE A 517 6.51 -19.15 -12.28
N LEU A 518 7.68 -19.64 -11.85
CA LEU A 518 8.36 -20.87 -12.30
C LEU A 518 9.79 -20.82 -11.74
N VAL A 519 9.96 -21.23 -10.49
CA VAL A 519 11.19 -21.88 -10.06
C VAL A 519 10.84 -23.35 -9.89
N THR A 520 11.09 -24.12 -10.94
CA THR A 520 11.12 -25.58 -10.83
C THR A 520 12.38 -25.98 -10.08
N THR A 521 12.16 -26.82 -9.08
CA THR A 521 13.12 -27.61 -8.31
C THR A 521 14.12 -28.34 -9.20
N ASN A 522 15.39 -28.34 -8.79
CA ASN A 522 16.27 -29.50 -8.89
C ASN A 522 16.77 -29.82 -7.48
#